data_AF-A0A441HXR8-F1
#
_entry.id   AF-A0A441HXR8-F1
#
_cell.length_a   1.000
_cell.length_b   1.000
_cell.length_c   1.000
_cell.angle_alpha   90.00
_cell.angle_beta   90.00
_cell.angle_gamma   90.00
#
_symmetry.space_group_name_H-M   'P 1'
#
loop_
_entity.id
_entity.type
_entity.pdbx_description
1 polymer ?
#
loop_
_entity_poly.entity_id
_entity_poly.type
_entity_poly.pdbx_seq_one_letter_code
_entity_poly.pdbx_strand_id
1 'polypeptide(L)'
;MRTQDGYWWARILSGDDKPEIIYVGSYGGEQLATRMGDDWHYDLIECELVMPINTSAWPQKGKLTEQELLDENYAVDPTTVHDGYWWAISYEDPLPLIVRIERDSVYRIDGEDGLNDFEFLMSIDTSGWPKALPVN
;
A
#
# COMPACT_ATOMS: atom_id res chain seq x y z
N MET A 1 20.47 -13.20 -5.31
CA MET A 1 19.85 -11.86 -5.35
C MET A 1 19.11 -11.66 -4.04
N ARG A 2 19.18 -10.48 -3.43
CA ARG A 2 18.35 -10.17 -2.26
C ARG A 2 16.99 -9.78 -2.82
N THR A 3 15.94 -10.51 -2.47
CA THR A 3 14.57 -10.19 -2.94
C THR A 3 14.16 -8.84 -2.36
N GLN A 4 13.61 -7.99 -3.24
CA GLN A 4 13.06 -6.68 -2.92
C GLN A 4 11.55 -6.77 -2.66
N ASP A 5 11.04 -7.91 -2.19
CA ASP A 5 9.61 -8.13 -2.05
C ASP A 5 8.99 -7.22 -0.99
N GLY A 6 7.77 -6.74 -1.24
CA GLY A 6 7.00 -5.88 -0.35
C GLY A 6 6.65 -4.53 -0.95
N TYR A 7 6.17 -3.63 -0.09
CA TYR A 7 5.77 -2.29 -0.51
C TYR A 7 6.97 -1.35 -0.62
N TRP A 8 6.97 -0.52 -1.65
CA TRP A 8 8.01 0.47 -1.91
C TRP A 8 7.40 1.83 -2.22
N TRP A 9 8.04 2.87 -1.73
CA TRP A 9 7.93 4.19 -2.33
C TRP A 9 8.82 4.21 -3.57
N ALA A 10 8.23 4.39 -4.74
CA ALA A 10 8.92 4.26 -6.01
C ALA A 10 8.32 5.18 -7.08
N ARG A 11 9.07 5.42 -8.15
CA ARG A 11 8.54 6.07 -9.35
C ARG A 11 8.46 5.05 -10.47
N ILE A 12 7.41 5.17 -11.27
CA ILE A 12 7.32 4.46 -12.54
C ILE A 12 7.84 5.40 -13.62
N LEU A 13 8.94 5.01 -14.27
CA LEU A 13 9.70 5.87 -15.18
C LEU A 13 8.91 6.22 -16.46
N SER A 14 7.91 5.42 -16.82
CA SER A 14 7.00 5.66 -17.93
C SER A 14 5.77 6.50 -17.57
N GLY A 15 5.55 6.79 -16.28
CA GLY A 15 4.36 7.46 -15.76
C GLY A 15 4.54 8.95 -15.44
N ASP A 16 3.69 9.47 -14.54
CA ASP A 16 3.59 10.89 -14.15
C ASP A 16 4.77 11.43 -13.32
N ASP A 17 5.91 10.72 -13.29
CA ASP A 17 7.18 11.04 -12.61
C ASP A 17 7.08 11.35 -11.10
N LYS A 18 5.90 11.14 -10.51
CA LYS A 18 5.67 11.29 -9.07
C LYS A 18 5.89 9.95 -8.38
N PRO A 19 6.67 9.93 -7.28
CA PRO A 19 6.73 8.75 -6.45
C PRO A 19 5.36 8.39 -5.88
N GLU A 20 5.09 7.09 -5.81
CA GLU A 20 3.89 6.50 -5.28
C GLU A 20 4.21 5.17 -4.59
N ILE A 21 3.24 4.63 -3.85
CA ILE A 21 3.39 3.31 -3.24
C ILE A 21 3.07 2.23 -4.28
N ILE A 22 4.02 1.34 -4.51
CA ILE A 22 3.87 0.14 -5.35
C ILE A 22 4.14 -1.10 -4.50
N TYR A 23 3.75 -2.27 -5.02
CA TYR A 23 4.13 -3.56 -4.46
C TYR A 23 5.10 -4.27 -5.40
N VAL A 24 6.20 -4.78 -4.87
CA VAL A 24 7.15 -5.62 -5.60
C VAL A 24 6.96 -7.06 -5.14
N GLY A 25 6.74 -7.97 -6.09
CA GLY A 25 6.52 -9.38 -5.83
C GLY A 25 7.28 -10.27 -6.81
N SER A 26 7.51 -11.53 -6.41
CA SER A 26 8.14 -12.53 -7.25
C SER A 26 7.08 -13.37 -7.97
N TYR A 27 7.03 -13.31 -9.29
CA TYR A 27 6.10 -14.07 -10.14
C TYR A 27 6.89 -14.87 -11.17
N GLY A 28 6.74 -16.19 -11.18
CA GLY A 28 7.45 -17.06 -12.13
C GLY A 28 8.99 -17.03 -12.04
N GLY A 29 9.56 -16.48 -10.96
CA GLY A 29 11.01 -16.31 -10.76
C GLY A 29 11.54 -14.93 -11.14
N GLU A 30 10.69 -14.05 -11.68
CA GLU A 30 10.99 -12.65 -12.00
C GLU A 30 10.41 -11.73 -10.92
N GLN A 31 11.09 -10.61 -10.66
CA GLN A 31 10.56 -9.58 -9.76
C GLN A 31 9.81 -8.54 -10.60
N LEU A 32 8.54 -8.36 -10.28
CA LEU A 32 7.64 -7.43 -10.94
C LEU A 32 7.11 -6.41 -9.93
N ALA A 33 6.77 -5.23 -10.44
CA ALA A 33 6.15 -4.15 -9.70
C ALA A 33 4.68 -3.98 -10.09
N THR A 34 3.81 -3.70 -9.13
CA THR A 34 2.39 -3.40 -9.37
C THR A 34 2.04 -2.08 -8.70
N ARG A 35 1.49 -1.16 -9.49
CA ARG A 35 0.89 0.09 -8.98
C ARG A 35 -0.51 -0.18 -8.44
N MET A 36 -0.93 0.60 -7.44
CA MET A 36 -2.31 0.55 -6.96
C MET A 36 -3.30 0.96 -8.06
N GLY A 37 -4.33 0.14 -8.25
CA GLY A 37 -5.37 0.34 -9.27
C GLY A 37 -4.99 -0.10 -10.68
N ASP A 38 -3.75 -0.53 -10.93
CA ASP A 38 -3.37 -1.11 -12.22
C ASP A 38 -3.68 -2.61 -12.23
N ASP A 39 -4.26 -3.10 -13.33
CA ASP A 39 -4.50 -4.52 -13.60
C ASP A 39 -3.33 -5.19 -14.36
N TRP A 40 -2.19 -4.48 -14.52
CA TRP A 40 -0.96 -4.99 -15.12
C TRP A 40 0.26 -4.78 -14.21
N HIS A 41 1.34 -5.48 -14.55
CA HIS A 41 2.63 -5.38 -13.87
C HIS A 41 3.64 -4.59 -14.72
N TYR A 42 4.62 -4.02 -14.04
CA TYR A 42 5.79 -3.34 -14.61
C TYR A 42 7.03 -4.19 -14.37
N ASP A 43 7.96 -4.15 -15.32
CA ASP A 43 9.28 -4.68 -15.09
C ASP A 43 9.99 -3.82 -14.04
N LEU A 44 10.77 -4.45 -13.15
CA LEU A 44 11.44 -3.70 -12.09
C LEU A 44 12.44 -2.65 -12.62
N ILE A 45 12.95 -2.84 -13.84
CA ILE A 45 13.82 -1.87 -14.53
C ILE A 45 13.09 -0.59 -14.93
N GLU A 46 11.76 -0.64 -15.03
CA GLU A 46 10.89 0.51 -15.32
C GLU A 46 10.57 1.31 -14.04
N CYS A 47 11.07 0.86 -12.89
CA CYS A 47 10.80 1.45 -11.59
C CYS A 47 12.08 2.01 -10.94
N GLU A 48 12.01 3.24 -10.44
CA GLU A 48 13.01 3.78 -9.52
C GLU A 48 12.55 3.53 -8.08
N LEU A 49 13.09 2.47 -7.45
CA LEU A 49 12.80 2.15 -6.05
C LEU A 49 13.52 3.13 -5.11
N VAL A 50 12.77 3.97 -4.40
CA VAL A 50 13.33 5.05 -3.57
C VAL A 50 13.55 4.59 -2.13
N MET A 51 12.55 3.95 -1.52
CA MET A 51 12.59 3.55 -0.12
C MET A 51 11.68 2.34 0.14
N PRO A 52 12.16 1.27 0.81
CA PRO A 52 11.29 0.18 1.22
C PRO A 52 10.38 0.64 2.36
N ILE A 53 9.12 0.23 2.30
CA ILE A 53 8.14 0.52 3.35
C ILE A 53 8.15 -0.64 4.32
N ASN A 54 8.51 -0.36 5.58
CA ASN A 54 8.56 -1.40 6.60
C ASN A 54 7.14 -1.77 7.07
N THR A 55 6.70 -2.98 6.71
CA THR A 55 5.38 -3.51 7.04
C THR A 55 5.36 -4.44 8.26
N SER A 56 6.52 -4.64 8.91
CA SER A 56 6.67 -5.63 9.99
C SER A 56 5.86 -5.29 11.25
N ALA A 57 5.58 -4.00 11.46
CA ALA A 57 4.76 -3.52 12.57
C ALA A 57 3.27 -3.41 12.21
N TRP A 58 2.86 -3.88 11.02
CA TRP A 58 1.47 -3.78 10.61
C TRP A 58 0.58 -4.60 11.54
N PRO A 59 -0.58 -4.04 11.92
CA PRO A 59 -1.59 -4.84 12.57
C PRO A 59 -2.03 -5.97 11.62
N GLN A 60 -1.99 -7.22 12.09
CA GLN A 60 -2.35 -8.39 11.29
C GLN A 60 -3.63 -8.99 11.87
N LYS A 61 -4.68 -9.16 11.04
CA LYS A 61 -5.89 -9.87 11.48
C LYS A 61 -5.53 -11.27 11.95
N GLY A 62 -6.01 -11.66 13.13
CA GLY A 62 -5.65 -12.94 13.78
C GLY A 62 -4.38 -12.93 14.63
N LYS A 63 -3.57 -11.84 14.61
CA LYS A 63 -2.58 -11.55 15.68
C LYS A 63 -3.10 -10.54 16.70
N LEU A 64 -4.23 -9.91 16.39
CA LEU A 64 -4.98 -9.07 17.30
C LEU A 64 -5.74 -9.97 18.26
N THR A 65 -5.63 -9.66 19.54
CA THR A 65 -6.44 -10.24 20.59
C THR A 65 -7.91 -9.87 20.37
N GLU A 66 -8.83 -10.66 20.94
CA GLU A 66 -10.26 -10.33 20.96
C GLU A 66 -10.50 -8.92 21.55
N GLN A 67 -9.64 -8.47 22.46
CA GLN A 67 -9.71 -7.14 23.04
C GLN A 67 -9.26 -6.02 22.10
N GLU A 68 -8.27 -6.25 21.24
CA GLU A 68 -7.86 -5.28 20.20
C GLU A 68 -8.88 -5.22 19.06
N LEU A 69 -9.56 -6.34 18.77
CA LEU A 69 -10.70 -6.38 17.84
C LEU A 69 -11.95 -5.70 18.40
N LEU A 70 -12.08 -5.62 19.73
CA LEU A 70 -13.20 -4.97 20.42
C LEU A 70 -12.85 -3.54 20.87
N ASP A 71 -11.64 -3.06 20.60
CA ASP A 71 -11.28 -1.66 20.85
C ASP A 71 -11.91 -0.79 19.77
N GLU A 72 -12.90 0.01 20.17
CA GLU A 72 -13.59 0.97 19.30
C GLU A 72 -12.65 2.05 18.70
N ASN A 73 -11.39 2.10 19.13
CA ASN A 73 -10.34 2.97 18.58
C ASN A 73 -9.39 2.25 17.61
N TYR A 74 -9.61 0.97 17.33
CA TYR A 74 -8.72 0.19 16.47
C TYR A 74 -8.88 0.57 14.99
N ALA A 75 -10.12 0.72 14.54
CA ALA A 75 -10.46 1.32 13.26
C ALA A 75 -10.73 2.81 13.42
N VAL A 76 -10.40 3.60 12.40
CA VAL A 76 -10.80 5.02 12.37
C VAL A 76 -12.28 5.13 12.05
N ASP A 77 -12.91 6.22 12.53
CA ASP A 77 -14.26 6.58 12.10
C ASP A 77 -14.28 6.75 10.56
N PRO A 78 -15.12 6.00 9.81
CA PRO A 78 -15.20 6.09 8.36
C PRO A 78 -15.44 7.50 7.82
N THR A 79 -16.07 8.38 8.61
CA THR A 79 -16.31 9.79 8.23
C THR A 79 -15.04 10.65 8.25
N THR A 80 -13.96 10.15 8.84
CA THR A 80 -12.64 10.81 8.88
C THR A 80 -11.70 10.34 7.79
N VAL A 81 -12.09 9.30 7.04
CA VAL A 81 -11.34 8.77 5.92
C VAL A 81 -11.34 9.78 4.78
N HIS A 82 -10.16 10.04 4.21
CA HIS A 82 -9.96 11.05 3.19
C HIS A 82 -8.92 10.60 2.15
N ASP A 83 -8.83 11.33 1.03
CA ASP A 83 -7.86 11.07 -0.03
C ASP A 83 -6.43 10.89 0.51
N GLY A 84 -5.69 9.93 -0.04
CA GLY A 84 -4.33 9.59 0.38
C GLY A 84 -4.12 8.09 0.60
N TYR A 85 -2.97 7.73 1.17
CA TYR A 85 -2.64 6.33 1.45
C TYR A 85 -3.06 5.94 2.87
N TRP A 86 -3.58 4.73 3.02
CA TRP A 86 -4.08 4.20 4.27
C TRP A 86 -3.62 2.77 4.50
N TRP A 87 -3.39 2.40 5.75
CA TRP A 87 -3.41 1.00 6.17
C TRP A 87 -4.85 0.58 6.38
N ALA A 88 -5.22 -0.53 5.77
CA ALA A 88 -6.56 -1.06 5.82
C ALA A 88 -6.55 -2.59 5.88
N ILE A 89 -7.67 -3.17 6.31
CA ILE A 89 -7.93 -4.60 6.27
C ILE A 89 -9.12 -4.80 5.33
N SER A 90 -8.98 -5.64 4.32
CA SER A 90 -10.11 -6.01 3.45
C SER A 90 -11.07 -6.94 4.20
N TYR A 91 -12.38 -6.77 3.97
CA TYR A 91 -13.39 -7.69 4.48
C TYR A 91 -13.47 -9.00 3.70
N GLU A 92 -13.12 -8.99 2.41
CA GLU A 92 -13.11 -10.20 1.58
C GLU A 92 -11.93 -11.10 1.91
N ASP A 93 -10.73 -10.51 1.96
CA ASP A 93 -9.52 -11.18 2.39
C ASP A 93 -8.97 -10.46 3.63
N PRO A 94 -9.04 -11.05 4.82
CA PRO A 94 -8.67 -10.42 6.08
C PRO A 94 -7.17 -10.14 6.24
N LEU A 95 -6.45 -9.79 5.19
CA LEU A 95 -5.05 -9.41 5.22
C LEU A 95 -4.91 -7.89 5.29
N PRO A 96 -3.95 -7.38 6.09
CA PRO A 96 -3.62 -5.96 6.07
C PRO A 96 -2.89 -5.61 4.77
N LEU A 97 -3.26 -4.47 4.20
CA LEU A 97 -2.67 -3.93 2.98
C LEU A 97 -2.60 -2.40 3.04
N ILE A 98 -1.81 -1.82 2.14
CA ILE A 98 -1.90 -0.38 1.84
C ILE A 98 -2.91 -0.20 0.71
N VAL A 99 -3.81 0.76 0.89
CA VAL A 99 -4.70 1.24 -0.16
C VAL A 99 -4.48 2.74 -0.40
N ARG A 100 -4.83 3.21 -1.59
CA ARG A 100 -4.92 4.63 -1.94
C ARG A 100 -6.38 5.02 -2.12
N ILE A 101 -6.79 6.10 -1.47
CA ILE A 101 -8.14 6.65 -1.60
C ILE A 101 -8.06 7.87 -2.51
N GLU A 102 -8.93 7.90 -3.53
CA GLU A 102 -9.15 9.10 -4.34
C GLU A 102 -10.63 9.19 -4.69
N ARG A 103 -11.28 10.32 -4.39
CA ARG A 103 -12.67 10.61 -4.81
C ARG A 103 -13.67 9.49 -4.47
N ASP A 104 -13.60 9.00 -3.23
CA ASP A 104 -14.45 7.91 -2.70
C ASP A 104 -14.18 6.52 -3.28
N SER A 105 -13.18 6.35 -4.16
CA SER A 105 -12.68 5.04 -4.61
C SER A 105 -11.49 4.58 -3.77
N VAL A 106 -11.38 3.27 -3.55
CA VAL A 106 -10.26 2.63 -2.84
C VAL A 106 -9.47 1.79 -3.84
N TYR A 107 -8.23 2.18 -4.10
CA TYR A 107 -7.30 1.46 -4.95
C TYR A 107 -6.38 0.60 -4.11
N ARG A 108 -6.45 -0.72 -4.28
CA ARG A 108 -5.46 -1.65 -3.77
C ARG A 108 -4.51 -2.08 -4.89
N ILE A 109 -3.52 -2.90 -4.54
CA ILE A 109 -2.77 -3.63 -5.56
C ILE A 109 -3.78 -4.45 -6.37
N ASP A 110 -3.67 -4.41 -7.70
CA ASP A 110 -4.49 -5.17 -8.67
C ASP A 110 -6.00 -4.87 -8.76
N GLY A 111 -6.50 -3.82 -8.11
CA GLY A 111 -7.93 -3.51 -8.18
C GLY A 111 -8.38 -2.17 -7.62
N GLU A 112 -9.66 -1.89 -7.88
CA GLU A 112 -10.43 -0.77 -7.35
C GLU A 112 -11.69 -1.33 -6.67
N ASP A 113 -11.98 -0.82 -5.47
CA ASP A 113 -13.07 -1.23 -4.60
C ASP A 113 -13.72 0.01 -3.95
N GLY A 114 -14.77 -0.20 -3.15
CA GLY A 114 -15.44 0.86 -2.39
C GLY A 114 -14.92 1.00 -0.95
N LEU A 115 -15.16 2.16 -0.34
CA LEU A 115 -14.83 2.42 1.08
C LEU A 115 -15.44 1.39 2.04
N ASN A 116 -16.60 0.82 1.71
CA ASN A 116 -17.31 -0.12 2.58
C ASN A 116 -16.72 -1.53 2.58
N ASP A 117 -15.72 -1.80 1.74
CA ASP A 117 -15.08 -3.11 1.61
C ASP A 117 -13.88 -3.28 2.56
N PHE A 118 -13.57 -2.23 3.34
CA PHE A 118 -12.40 -2.16 4.19
C PHE A 118 -12.68 -1.62 5.59
N GLU A 119 -11.86 -2.08 6.53
CA GLU A 119 -11.64 -1.46 7.82
C GLU A 119 -10.35 -0.63 7.77
N PHE A 120 -10.46 0.70 7.93
CA PHE A 120 -9.32 1.62 7.89
C PHE A 120 -8.68 1.77 9.26
N LEU A 121 -7.35 1.73 9.33
CA LEU A 121 -6.61 1.71 10.59
C LEU A 121 -5.84 3.01 10.83
N MET A 122 -5.09 3.47 9.83
CA MET A 122 -4.33 4.72 9.94
C MET A 122 -3.96 5.30 8.58
N SER A 123 -3.93 6.63 8.50
CA SER A 123 -3.39 7.32 7.34
C SER A 123 -1.88 7.24 7.31
N ILE A 124 -1.32 7.16 6.11
CA ILE A 124 0.13 7.16 5.88
C ILE A 124 0.53 8.55 5.42
N ASP A 125 1.26 9.26 6.28
CA ASP A 125 1.87 10.53 5.90
C ASP A 125 3.11 10.29 5.02
N THR A 126 2.97 10.56 3.73
CA THR A 126 4.05 10.49 2.73
C THR A 126 4.71 11.84 2.47
N SER A 127 4.29 12.93 3.13
CA SER A 127 4.74 14.29 2.83
C SER A 127 6.24 14.50 3.06
N GLY A 128 6.81 13.77 4.03
CA GLY A 128 8.23 13.77 4.35
C GLY A 128 9.08 12.75 3.58
N TRP A 129 8.48 11.94 2.70
CA TRP A 129 9.21 10.87 2.04
C TRP A 129 10.08 11.41 0.90
N PRO A 130 11.21 10.75 0.60
CA PRO A 130 12.13 11.24 -0.41
C PRO A 130 11.43 11.32 -1.76
N LYS A 131 11.56 12.47 -2.42
CA LYS A 131 10.95 12.67 -3.74
C LYS A 131 11.81 12.14 -4.87
N ALA A 132 13.09 11.85 -4.62
CA ALA A 132 14.08 11.30 -5.55
C ALA A 132 15.11 10.48 -4.76
N LEU A 133 15.87 9.61 -5.42
CA LEU A 133 17.00 8.94 -4.79
C LEU A 133 18.02 9.96 -4.25
N PRO A 134 18.68 9.69 -3.10
CA PRO A 134 19.86 10.44 -2.72
C PRO A 134 20.90 10.30 -3.83
N VAL A 135 21.35 11.45 -4.37
CA VAL A 135 22.47 11.48 -5.31
C VAL A 135 23.69 11.01 -4.51
N ASN A 136 24.19 9.81 -4.83
CA ASN A 136 25.47 9.32 -4.33
C ASN A 136 26.63 10.11 -4.93
#